data_AF-A0A6J3BYS5-F1
#
_entry.id   AF-A0A6J3BYS5-F1
#
_cell.length_a   1.000
_cell.length_b   1.000
_cell.length_c   1.000
_cell.angle_alpha   90.00
_cell.angle_beta   90.00
_cell.angle_gamma   90.00
#
_symmetry.space_group_name_H-M   'P 1'
#
loop_
_entity.id
_entity.type
_entity.pdbx_description
1 polymer ?
#
loop_
_entity_poly.entity_id
_entity_poly.type
_entity_poly.pdbx_seq_one_letter_code
_entity_poly.pdbx_strand_id
1 'polypeptide(L)'
;MPVFHTKIIESILEPVAQQVSVSLALFIDDYVIGGLGAHRWDWWIVLRNDYIRSGGINADHLCDERQSGHGREAKALNLASDLRKQLNEVDSIVNEGVKLAEKQGGKTMQARLEAAHAWVMSPGAEPAVRLAAQRAIASIVAQGQRIADGLQGREKAEILQLCSEVQREADALADLCVGGRGGSDDARARARALAEKLHELKRAMERAVVNRVVEDFIDVAAPLRHFTEAVEAPEGTPGREAAFQEKAAALQAFSQRAAAAAAMVAAGAGSNKRLADQLLHVASQVEKLSPQLISAGKIRFLYPESKVAEEHFNNLRSQYADAVLRARDLCDQALDPLEFVRTAGELMQKHTYLCEDAIRNDDSQKMVDNTSAIARYCTVT
;
A
#
# COMPACT_ATOMS: atom_id res chain seq x y z
N MET A 1 12.60 -20.94 9.83
CA MET A 1 13.05 -21.13 8.44
C MET A 1 11.89 -20.78 7.52
N PRO A 2 12.06 -19.87 6.54
CA PRO A 2 10.94 -19.34 5.78
C PRO A 2 10.61 -20.22 4.57
N VAL A 3 9.40 -20.77 4.54
CA VAL A 3 8.77 -21.38 3.36
C VAL A 3 8.05 -20.26 2.60
N PHE A 4 8.81 -19.34 2.00
CA PHE A 4 8.26 -18.12 1.40
C PHE A 4 8.09 -18.17 -0.13
N HIS A 5 8.57 -19.21 -0.81
CA HIS A 5 8.44 -19.31 -2.28
C HIS A 5 7.23 -20.12 -2.78
N THR A 6 6.51 -20.86 -1.94
CA THR A 6 5.44 -21.76 -2.39
C THR A 6 4.09 -21.06 -2.57
N LYS A 7 3.75 -20.07 -1.74
CA LYS A 7 2.42 -19.41 -1.76
C LYS A 7 2.18 -18.48 -2.95
N ILE A 8 3.23 -17.91 -3.55
CA ILE A 8 3.12 -17.02 -4.72
C ILE A 8 2.91 -17.85 -6.00
N ILE A 9 3.57 -19.01 -6.10
CA ILE A 9 3.35 -19.96 -7.19
C ILE A 9 1.94 -20.58 -7.09
N GLU A 10 1.48 -20.92 -5.88
CA GLU A 10 0.09 -21.34 -5.64
C GLU A 10 -0.93 -20.24 -5.97
N SER A 11 -0.69 -18.98 -5.58
CA SER A 11 -1.58 -17.84 -5.87
C SER A 11 -1.74 -17.51 -7.37
N ILE A 12 -0.77 -17.89 -8.21
CA ILE A 12 -0.81 -17.68 -9.67
C ILE A 12 -1.32 -18.94 -10.39
N LEU A 13 -1.04 -20.13 -9.86
CA LEU A 13 -1.56 -21.40 -10.39
C LEU A 13 -3.01 -21.66 -9.98
N GLU A 14 -3.52 -21.16 -8.84
CA GLU A 14 -4.90 -21.38 -8.38
C GLU A 14 -5.98 -20.80 -9.32
N PRO A 15 -5.87 -19.55 -9.83
CA PRO A 15 -6.84 -19.01 -10.79
C PRO A 15 -6.73 -19.66 -12.17
N VAL A 16 -5.52 -20.05 -12.58
CA VAL A 16 -5.27 -20.78 -13.83
C VAL A 16 -5.77 -22.22 -13.72
N ALA A 17 -5.61 -22.88 -12.58
CA ALA A 17 -6.15 -24.20 -12.28
C ALA A 17 -7.68 -24.16 -12.12
N GLN A 18 -8.26 -23.10 -11.55
CA GLN A 18 -9.71 -22.89 -11.52
C GLN A 18 -10.29 -22.64 -12.92
N GLN A 19 -9.61 -21.87 -13.78
CA GLN A 19 -10.01 -21.70 -15.18
C GLN A 19 -9.84 -22.99 -15.99
N VAL A 20 -8.75 -23.75 -15.80
CA VAL A 20 -8.54 -25.07 -16.43
C VAL A 20 -9.54 -26.10 -15.90
N SER A 21 -9.96 -26.03 -14.63
CA SER A 21 -10.98 -26.92 -14.04
C SER A 21 -12.40 -26.59 -14.50
N VAL A 22 -12.73 -25.32 -14.69
CA VAL A 22 -14.02 -24.87 -15.27
C VAL A 22 -14.06 -25.16 -16.76
N SER A 23 -12.95 -24.99 -17.48
CA SER A 23 -12.81 -25.43 -18.87
C SER A 23 -12.86 -26.96 -18.99
N LEU A 24 -12.26 -27.74 -18.08
CA LEU A 24 -12.39 -29.21 -18.06
C LEU A 24 -13.82 -29.67 -17.71
N ALA A 25 -14.51 -29.00 -16.77
CA ALA A 25 -15.88 -29.32 -16.41
C ALA A 25 -16.86 -29.07 -17.57
N LEU A 26 -16.64 -28.00 -18.34
CA LEU A 26 -17.41 -27.72 -19.56
C LEU A 26 -17.00 -28.60 -20.75
N PHE A 27 -15.77 -29.12 -20.77
CA PHE A 27 -15.29 -30.08 -21.80
C PHE A 27 -15.71 -31.54 -21.51
N ILE A 28 -16.05 -31.86 -20.26
CA ILE A 28 -16.44 -33.22 -19.83
C ILE A 28 -17.97 -33.45 -19.92
N ASP A 29 -18.78 -32.40 -20.08
CA ASP A 29 -20.22 -32.54 -20.38
C ASP A 29 -20.50 -32.88 -21.86
N ASP A 30 -19.52 -32.79 -22.76
CA ASP A 30 -19.65 -33.18 -24.17
C ASP A 30 -19.17 -34.62 -24.49
N TYR A 31 -18.66 -35.37 -23.51
CA TYR A 31 -18.26 -36.76 -23.71
C TYR A 31 -18.73 -37.67 -22.56
N VAL A 32 -19.63 -38.59 -22.91
CA VAL A 32 -19.92 -39.88 -22.25
C VAL A 32 -21.08 -39.90 -21.23
N ILE A 33 -22.25 -40.11 -21.82
CA ILE A 33 -23.19 -41.18 -21.47
C ILE A 33 -22.46 -42.42 -20.92
N GLY A 34 -22.65 -42.78 -19.66
CA GLY A 34 -22.34 -44.12 -19.17
C GLY A 34 -21.84 -44.15 -17.73
N GLY A 35 -22.67 -44.62 -16.81
CA GLY A 35 -22.42 -44.60 -15.37
C GLY A 35 -21.20 -45.38 -14.89
N LEU A 36 -20.67 -44.96 -13.73
CA LEU A 36 -20.45 -45.77 -12.52
C LEU A 36 -19.67 -44.97 -11.46
N GLY A 37 -20.12 -45.03 -10.19
CA GLY A 37 -19.26 -45.04 -9.02
C GLY A 37 -18.97 -43.71 -8.30
N ALA A 38 -19.83 -43.33 -7.36
CA ALA A 38 -19.48 -42.46 -6.23
C ALA A 38 -18.46 -43.15 -5.31
N HIS A 39 -17.48 -42.40 -4.78
CA HIS A 39 -16.72 -42.64 -3.51
C HIS A 39 -15.36 -41.93 -3.44
N ARG A 40 -15.12 -40.86 -4.21
CA ARG A 40 -13.85 -40.10 -4.13
C ARG A 40 -13.98 -38.59 -3.97
N TRP A 41 -15.15 -38.10 -3.58
CA TRP A 41 -15.47 -36.66 -3.51
C TRP A 41 -15.64 -36.10 -2.09
N ASP A 42 -15.69 -36.94 -1.05
CA ASP A 42 -16.01 -36.49 0.32
C ASP A 42 -14.91 -35.66 0.99
N TRP A 43 -13.68 -35.67 0.48
CA TRP A 43 -12.58 -34.87 1.05
C TRP A 43 -12.49 -33.45 0.48
N TRP A 44 -13.15 -33.16 -0.65
CA TRP A 44 -13.13 -31.84 -1.29
C TRP A 44 -14.22 -30.89 -0.74
N ILE A 45 -15.24 -31.44 -0.06
CA ILE A 45 -16.38 -30.69 0.49
C ILE A 45 -16.06 -30.02 1.83
N VAL A 46 -15.13 -30.57 2.62
CA VAL A 46 -14.85 -30.08 3.99
C VAL A 46 -14.02 -28.79 4.00
N LEU A 47 -13.19 -28.52 2.99
CA LEU A 47 -12.32 -27.32 2.94
C LEU A 47 -12.99 -26.06 2.37
N ARG A 48 -14.24 -26.15 1.89
CA ARG A 48 -14.92 -25.04 1.20
C ARG A 48 -15.85 -24.19 2.08
N ASN A 49 -16.05 -24.58 3.35
CA ASN A 49 -17.24 -24.16 4.11
C ASN A 49 -17.15 -22.81 4.88
N ASP A 50 -16.04 -22.08 4.85
CA ASP A 50 -15.86 -20.93 5.76
C ASP A 50 -15.82 -19.52 5.11
N TYR A 51 -15.94 -19.34 3.79
CA TYR A 51 -15.67 -18.02 3.19
C TYR A 51 -16.76 -17.33 2.34
N ILE A 52 -17.97 -17.88 2.16
CA ILE A 52 -19.00 -17.22 1.31
C ILE A 52 -20.39 -17.28 1.97
N ARG A 53 -20.72 -16.34 2.87
CA ARG A 53 -21.96 -16.36 3.67
C ARG A 53 -23.14 -15.49 3.18
N SER A 54 -23.21 -15.08 1.91
CA SER A 54 -24.44 -14.39 1.42
C SER A 54 -24.99 -14.83 0.06
N GLY A 55 -24.31 -15.72 -0.67
CA GLY A 55 -24.83 -16.33 -1.91
C GLY A 55 -24.99 -17.85 -1.85
N GLY A 56 -24.55 -18.50 -0.75
CA GLY A 56 -24.43 -19.95 -0.65
C GLY A 56 -25.75 -20.71 -0.52
N ILE A 57 -26.73 -20.16 0.21
CA ILE A 57 -27.92 -20.93 0.64
C ILE A 57 -28.74 -21.46 -0.55
N ASN A 58 -29.02 -20.65 -1.57
CA ASN A 58 -29.80 -21.09 -2.74
C ASN A 58 -29.02 -22.05 -3.65
N ALA A 59 -27.69 -21.88 -3.75
CA ALA A 59 -26.82 -22.74 -4.55
C ALA A 59 -26.65 -24.12 -3.90
N ASP A 60 -26.51 -24.15 -2.56
CA ASP A 60 -26.44 -25.37 -1.76
C ASP A 60 -27.76 -26.14 -1.83
N HIS A 61 -28.91 -25.45 -1.65
CA HIS A 61 -30.22 -26.08 -1.80
C HIS A 61 -30.49 -26.60 -3.22
N LEU A 62 -30.05 -25.88 -4.27
CA LEU A 62 -30.18 -26.40 -5.64
C LEU A 62 -29.30 -27.64 -5.88
N CYS A 63 -28.11 -27.67 -5.26
CA CYS A 63 -27.20 -28.81 -5.31
C CYS A 63 -27.83 -30.03 -4.62
N ASP A 64 -28.40 -29.85 -3.43
CA ASP A 64 -29.08 -30.90 -2.67
C ASP A 64 -30.30 -31.48 -3.41
N GLU A 65 -31.13 -30.62 -4.02
CA GLU A 65 -32.30 -31.05 -4.80
C GLU A 65 -31.89 -31.83 -6.06
N ARG A 66 -30.78 -31.46 -6.70
CA ARG A 66 -30.25 -32.20 -7.85
C ARG A 66 -29.61 -33.52 -7.46
N GLN A 67 -28.87 -33.56 -6.34
CA GLN A 67 -28.29 -34.79 -5.79
C GLN A 67 -29.36 -35.78 -5.33
N SER A 68 -30.48 -35.28 -4.82
CA SER A 68 -31.63 -36.09 -4.41
C SER A 68 -32.50 -36.56 -5.58
N GLY A 69 -32.16 -36.22 -6.83
CA GLY A 69 -32.89 -36.63 -8.03
C GLY A 69 -34.07 -35.75 -8.44
N HIS A 70 -34.38 -34.70 -7.67
CA HIS A 70 -35.50 -33.77 -7.90
C HIS A 70 -35.13 -32.58 -8.79
N GLY A 71 -34.04 -32.67 -9.55
CA GLY A 71 -33.50 -31.56 -10.35
C GLY A 71 -34.43 -31.03 -11.47
N ARG A 72 -35.49 -31.77 -11.81
CA ARG A 72 -36.52 -31.37 -12.80
C ARG A 72 -37.81 -30.85 -12.17
N GLU A 73 -37.89 -30.85 -10.84
CA GLU A 73 -39.08 -30.38 -10.13
C GLU A 73 -39.15 -28.84 -10.10
N ALA A 74 -40.37 -28.32 -9.96
CA ALA A 74 -40.63 -26.89 -9.97
C ALA A 74 -39.79 -26.13 -8.93
N LYS A 75 -39.52 -26.73 -7.77
CA LYS A 75 -38.69 -26.16 -6.72
C LYS A 75 -37.24 -25.93 -7.18
N ALA A 76 -36.61 -26.95 -7.79
CA ALA A 76 -35.25 -26.85 -8.32
C ALA A 76 -35.16 -25.87 -9.51
N LEU A 77 -36.19 -25.84 -10.37
CA LEU A 77 -36.25 -24.90 -11.49
C LEU A 77 -36.40 -23.44 -11.02
N ASN A 78 -37.18 -23.20 -9.97
CA ASN A 78 -37.33 -21.87 -9.38
C ASN A 78 -36.02 -21.40 -8.72
N LEU A 79 -35.36 -22.27 -7.94
CA LEU A 79 -34.05 -21.97 -7.35
C LEU A 79 -33.00 -21.64 -8.41
N ALA A 80 -32.98 -22.37 -9.52
CA ALA A 80 -32.08 -22.09 -10.65
C ALA A 80 -32.39 -20.74 -11.33
N SER A 81 -33.67 -20.39 -11.46
CA SER A 81 -34.11 -19.10 -12.01
C SER A 81 -33.70 -17.93 -11.12
N ASP A 82 -33.87 -18.08 -9.80
CA ASP A 82 -33.52 -17.04 -8.84
C ASP A 82 -32.00 -16.86 -8.72
N LEU A 83 -31.22 -17.95 -8.73
CA LEU A 83 -29.77 -17.90 -8.83
C LEU A 83 -29.31 -17.19 -10.11
N ARG A 84 -29.98 -17.43 -11.24
CA ARG A 84 -29.65 -16.76 -12.51
C ARG A 84 -29.92 -15.26 -12.44
N LYS A 85 -31.00 -14.82 -11.78
CA LYS A 85 -31.27 -13.39 -11.55
C LYS A 85 -30.22 -12.75 -10.65
N GLN A 86 -29.86 -13.42 -9.55
CA GLN A 86 -28.81 -12.95 -8.64
C GLN A 86 -27.44 -12.87 -9.36
N LEU A 87 -27.13 -13.83 -10.24
CA LEU A 87 -25.91 -13.81 -11.04
C LEU A 87 -25.87 -12.62 -12.00
N ASN A 88 -26.99 -12.32 -12.66
CA ASN A 88 -27.11 -11.17 -13.56
C ASN A 88 -27.01 -9.83 -12.79
N GLU A 89 -27.53 -9.76 -11.58
CA GLU A 89 -27.41 -8.59 -10.71
C GLU A 89 -25.96 -8.38 -10.26
N VAL A 90 -25.26 -9.46 -9.87
CA VAL A 90 -23.82 -9.42 -9.56
C VAL A 90 -23.02 -9.02 -10.80
N ASP A 91 -23.31 -9.59 -11.98
CA ASP A 91 -22.63 -9.22 -13.23
C ASP A 91 -22.87 -7.75 -13.60
N SER A 92 -24.07 -7.23 -13.37
CA SER A 92 -24.38 -5.80 -13.54
C SER A 92 -23.59 -4.92 -12.57
N ILE A 93 -23.55 -5.28 -11.28
CA ILE A 93 -22.79 -4.56 -10.24
C ILE A 93 -21.29 -4.60 -10.53
N VAL A 94 -20.77 -5.75 -10.98
CA VAL A 94 -19.36 -5.91 -11.38
C VAL A 94 -19.06 -5.08 -12.61
N ASN A 95 -19.89 -5.13 -13.66
CA ASN A 95 -19.71 -4.32 -14.87
C ASN A 95 -19.83 -2.82 -14.60
N GLU A 96 -20.72 -2.40 -13.69
CA GLU A 96 -20.80 -1.01 -13.24
C GLU A 96 -19.57 -0.62 -12.40
N GLY A 97 -19.10 -1.51 -11.53
CA GLY A 97 -17.85 -1.37 -10.78
C GLY A 97 -16.62 -1.26 -11.70
N VAL A 98 -16.56 -2.05 -12.77
CA VAL A 98 -15.53 -2.00 -13.81
C VAL A 98 -15.64 -0.69 -14.59
N LYS A 99 -16.82 -0.26 -15.02
CA LYS A 99 -17.02 1.04 -15.69
C LYS A 99 -16.68 2.23 -14.79
N LEU A 100 -16.97 2.15 -13.49
CA LEU A 100 -16.57 3.14 -12.50
C LEU A 100 -15.05 3.11 -12.27
N ALA A 101 -14.42 1.93 -12.29
CA ALA A 101 -12.98 1.75 -12.24
C ALA A 101 -12.27 2.25 -13.51
N GLU A 102 -12.85 2.06 -14.69
CA GLU A 102 -12.39 2.54 -16.00
C GLU A 102 -12.60 4.05 -16.16
N LYS A 103 -13.72 4.61 -15.69
CA LYS A 103 -13.90 6.07 -15.54
C LYS A 103 -12.95 6.67 -14.51
N GLN A 104 -12.50 5.88 -13.54
CA GLN A 104 -11.38 6.20 -12.65
C GLN A 104 -10.01 5.79 -13.21
N GLY A 105 -9.97 5.19 -14.40
CA GLY A 105 -8.82 4.50 -15.01
C GLY A 105 -7.70 5.40 -15.51
N GLY A 106 -7.81 6.72 -15.32
CA GLY A 106 -6.73 7.68 -15.52
C GLY A 106 -5.78 7.85 -14.32
N LYS A 107 -5.64 6.84 -13.45
CA LYS A 107 -4.99 7.01 -12.12
C LYS A 107 -3.73 6.20 -11.84
N THR A 108 -3.25 5.33 -12.71
CA THR A 108 -1.90 4.80 -12.50
C THR A 108 -0.88 5.88 -12.86
N MET A 109 0.20 6.00 -12.07
CA MET A 109 1.30 6.92 -12.42
C MET A 109 1.78 6.67 -13.85
N GLN A 110 1.86 5.39 -14.21
CA GLN A 110 2.21 4.94 -15.56
C GLN A 110 1.23 5.46 -16.63
N ALA A 111 -0.08 5.32 -16.43
CA ALA A 111 -1.08 5.82 -17.39
C ALA A 111 -1.07 7.35 -17.53
N ARG A 112 -0.78 8.08 -16.43
CA ARG A 112 -0.62 9.55 -16.49
C ARG A 112 0.63 9.94 -17.27
N LEU A 113 1.73 9.21 -17.08
CA LEU A 113 2.95 9.41 -17.84
C LEU A 113 2.76 9.08 -19.31
N GLU A 114 2.03 8.01 -19.64
CA GLU A 114 1.69 7.66 -21.02
C GLU A 114 0.82 8.72 -21.68
N ALA A 115 -0.19 9.26 -20.98
CA ALA A 115 -1.00 10.37 -21.48
C ALA A 115 -0.14 11.63 -21.73
N ALA A 116 0.77 11.96 -20.82
CA ALA A 116 1.70 13.06 -21.00
C ALA A 116 2.66 12.81 -22.19
N HIS A 117 3.16 11.58 -22.31
CA HIS A 117 4.09 11.18 -23.37
C HIS A 117 3.42 11.20 -24.75
N ALA A 118 2.15 10.79 -24.85
CA ALA A 118 1.38 10.85 -26.09
C ALA A 118 1.31 12.29 -26.65
N TRP A 119 1.17 13.29 -25.78
CA TRP A 119 1.20 14.69 -26.19
C TRP A 119 2.62 15.18 -26.49
N VAL A 120 3.62 14.78 -25.70
CA VAL A 120 5.02 15.14 -25.93
C VAL A 120 5.56 14.60 -27.26
N MET A 121 5.17 13.39 -27.65
CA MET A 121 5.57 12.79 -28.93
C MET A 121 4.94 13.51 -30.14
N SER A 122 3.73 14.03 -29.96
CA SER A 122 2.99 14.76 -31.00
C SER A 122 2.40 16.06 -30.44
N PRO A 123 3.18 17.14 -30.33
CA PRO A 123 2.66 18.39 -29.75
C PRO A 123 1.56 19.05 -30.62
N GLY A 124 1.48 18.69 -31.90
CA GLY A 124 0.38 19.05 -32.81
C GLY A 124 -0.86 18.16 -32.71
N ALA A 125 -0.94 17.25 -31.73
CA ALA A 125 -2.08 16.35 -31.53
C ALA A 125 -3.39 17.11 -31.28
N GLU A 126 -4.51 16.39 -31.44
CA GLU A 126 -5.84 16.97 -31.27
C GLU A 126 -6.03 17.63 -29.89
N PRO A 127 -6.86 18.69 -29.78
CA PRO A 127 -7.11 19.39 -28.53
C PRO A 127 -7.53 18.49 -27.37
N ALA A 128 -8.24 17.38 -27.65
CA ALA A 128 -8.65 16.40 -26.66
C ALA A 128 -7.46 15.66 -26.03
N VAL A 129 -6.47 15.25 -26.83
CA VAL A 129 -5.25 14.57 -26.36
C VAL A 129 -4.41 15.51 -25.50
N ARG A 130 -4.25 16.76 -25.96
CA ARG A 130 -3.57 17.81 -25.19
C ARG A 130 -4.24 18.04 -23.83
N LEU A 131 -5.57 18.18 -23.79
CA LEU A 131 -6.30 18.41 -22.55
C LEU A 131 -6.17 17.23 -21.57
N ALA A 132 -6.21 16.00 -22.08
CA ALA A 132 -5.99 14.81 -21.28
C ALA A 132 -4.57 14.79 -20.68
N ALA A 133 -3.55 15.11 -21.49
CA ALA A 133 -2.17 15.20 -21.06
C ALA A 133 -1.95 16.29 -19.99
N GLN A 134 -2.51 17.49 -20.18
CA GLN A 134 -2.42 18.58 -19.21
C GLN A 134 -3.04 18.19 -17.85
N ARG A 135 -4.20 17.51 -17.87
CA ARG A 135 -4.83 16.99 -16.64
C ARG A 135 -3.95 15.92 -15.98
N ALA A 136 -3.34 15.04 -16.76
CA ALA A 136 -2.43 14.02 -16.26
C ALA A 136 -1.18 14.65 -15.60
N ILE A 137 -0.56 15.63 -16.26
CA ILE A 137 0.60 16.37 -15.75
C ILE A 137 0.24 17.11 -14.45
N ALA A 138 -0.87 17.83 -14.42
CA ALA A 138 -1.34 18.51 -13.21
C ALA A 138 -1.56 17.52 -12.05
N SER A 139 -2.09 16.32 -12.35
CA SER A 139 -2.22 15.26 -11.35
C SER A 139 -0.88 14.70 -10.86
N ILE A 140 0.13 14.59 -11.72
CA ILE A 140 1.50 14.18 -11.33
C ILE A 140 2.13 15.24 -10.43
N VAL A 141 2.03 16.51 -10.80
CA VAL A 141 2.55 17.64 -10.01
C VAL A 141 1.88 17.70 -8.63
N ALA A 142 0.55 17.55 -8.57
CA ALA A 142 -0.18 17.52 -7.30
C ALA A 142 0.25 16.34 -6.41
N GLN A 143 0.58 15.19 -7.00
CA GLN A 143 1.11 14.05 -6.26
C GLN A 143 2.52 14.34 -5.72
N GLY A 144 3.39 14.95 -6.53
CA GLY A 144 4.73 15.37 -6.08
C GLY A 144 4.67 16.36 -4.93
N GLN A 145 3.74 17.31 -4.95
CA GLN A 145 3.50 18.24 -3.85
C GLN A 145 3.07 17.52 -2.56
N ARG A 146 2.14 16.55 -2.66
CA ARG A 146 1.72 15.74 -1.49
C ARG A 146 2.87 14.91 -0.91
N ILE A 147 3.74 14.36 -1.74
CA ILE A 147 4.95 13.67 -1.27
C ILE A 147 5.87 14.68 -0.56
N ALA A 148 6.09 15.85 -1.15
CA ALA A 148 6.93 16.91 -0.59
C ALA A 148 6.43 17.48 0.75
N ASP A 149 5.12 17.41 1.03
CA ASP A 149 4.56 17.81 2.34
C ASP A 149 5.11 16.96 3.49
N GLY A 150 5.39 15.68 3.23
CA GLY A 150 5.97 14.75 4.22
C GLY A 150 7.49 14.76 4.31
N LEU A 151 8.18 15.57 3.49
CA LEU A 151 9.64 15.68 3.41
C LEU A 151 10.15 16.97 4.07
N GLN A 152 11.47 17.05 4.26
CA GLN A 152 12.14 18.23 4.81
C GLN A 152 13.45 18.52 4.07
N GLY A 153 13.99 19.73 4.26
CA GLY A 153 15.31 20.12 3.77
C GLY A 153 15.46 20.01 2.24
N ARG A 154 16.58 19.42 1.82
CA ARG A 154 17.00 19.37 0.40
C ARG A 154 16.05 18.54 -0.47
N GLU A 155 15.60 17.38 0.01
CA GLU A 155 14.70 16.49 -0.77
C GLU A 155 13.37 17.16 -1.06
N LYS A 156 12.79 17.86 -0.06
CA LYS A 156 11.58 18.67 -0.26
C LYS A 156 11.79 19.74 -1.33
N ALA A 157 12.89 20.48 -1.25
CA ALA A 157 13.20 21.55 -2.20
C ALA A 157 13.37 21.01 -3.63
N GLU A 158 14.05 19.88 -3.80
CA GLU A 158 14.26 19.22 -5.10
C GLU A 158 12.92 18.83 -5.75
N ILE A 159 12.03 18.15 -5.01
CA ILE A 159 10.73 17.73 -5.56
C ILE A 159 9.87 18.95 -5.94
N LEU A 160 9.79 19.97 -5.07
CA LEU A 160 9.01 21.17 -5.35
C LEU A 160 9.56 21.95 -6.56
N GLN A 161 10.88 22.00 -6.71
CA GLN A 161 11.51 22.61 -7.88
C GLN A 161 11.13 21.83 -9.15
N LEU A 162 11.27 20.51 -9.16
CA LEU A 162 10.89 19.67 -10.31
C LEU A 162 9.40 19.80 -10.66
N CYS A 163 8.51 19.85 -9.65
CA CYS A 163 7.09 20.15 -9.84
C CYS A 163 6.88 21.48 -10.58
N SER A 164 7.60 22.54 -10.17
CA SER A 164 7.49 23.86 -10.81
C SER A 164 8.05 23.86 -12.25
N GLU A 165 9.14 23.15 -12.50
CA GLU A 165 9.76 23.03 -13.82
C GLU A 165 8.86 22.25 -14.79
N VAL A 166 8.27 21.13 -14.35
CA VAL A 166 7.30 20.36 -15.13
C VAL A 166 6.10 21.22 -15.52
N GLN A 167 5.53 21.97 -14.56
CA GLN A 167 4.39 22.84 -14.84
C GLN A 167 4.76 23.94 -15.85
N ARG A 168 5.93 24.58 -15.66
CA ARG A 168 6.42 25.64 -16.57
C ARG A 168 6.61 25.14 -18.00
N GLU A 169 7.23 23.98 -18.20
CA GLU A 169 7.42 23.43 -19.54
C GLU A 169 6.09 22.97 -20.18
N ALA A 170 5.16 22.45 -19.38
CA ALA A 170 3.83 22.07 -19.85
C ALA A 170 3.01 23.29 -20.30
N ASP A 171 3.02 24.39 -19.54
CA ASP A 171 2.31 25.61 -19.88
C ASP A 171 2.92 26.26 -21.13
N ALA A 172 4.25 26.36 -21.22
CA ALA A 172 4.93 26.89 -22.39
C ALA A 172 4.66 26.07 -23.67
N LEU A 173 4.61 24.73 -23.56
CA LEU A 173 4.23 23.87 -24.68
C LEU A 173 2.77 24.10 -25.09
N ALA A 174 1.87 24.21 -24.11
CA ALA A 174 0.45 24.46 -24.36
C ALA A 174 0.21 25.77 -25.11
N ASP A 175 0.89 26.85 -24.72
CA ASP A 175 0.79 28.16 -25.38
C ASP A 175 1.22 28.09 -26.85
N LEU A 176 2.32 27.38 -27.14
CA LEU A 176 2.77 27.15 -28.51
C LEU A 176 1.75 26.35 -29.32
N CYS A 177 1.14 25.32 -28.73
CA CYS A 177 0.11 24.53 -29.38
C CYS A 177 -1.18 25.34 -29.66
N VAL A 178 -1.60 26.18 -28.72
CA VAL A 178 -2.78 27.06 -28.89
C VAL A 178 -2.53 28.13 -29.96
N GLY A 179 -1.30 28.67 -30.02
CA GLY A 179 -0.88 29.60 -31.07
C GLY A 179 -0.67 28.97 -32.45
N GLY A 180 -1.05 27.70 -32.68
CA GLY A 180 -0.89 26.99 -33.94
C GLY A 180 0.57 26.60 -34.27
N ARG A 181 1.50 26.79 -33.32
CA ARG A 181 2.94 26.51 -33.47
C ARG A 181 3.35 25.14 -32.90
N GLY A 182 2.40 24.22 -32.70
CA GLY A 182 2.66 22.88 -32.15
C GLY A 182 3.62 22.03 -32.98
N GLY A 183 3.75 22.28 -34.29
CA GLY A 183 4.72 21.59 -35.16
C GLY A 183 6.12 22.21 -35.18
N SER A 184 6.33 23.36 -34.52
CA SER A 184 7.60 24.11 -34.58
C SER A 184 8.75 23.37 -33.89
N ASP A 185 9.99 23.71 -34.26
CA ASP A 185 11.18 23.19 -33.59
C ASP A 185 11.21 23.59 -32.09
N ASP A 186 10.70 24.78 -31.77
CA ASP A 186 10.52 25.27 -30.38
C ASP A 186 9.58 24.36 -29.58
N ALA A 187 8.41 24.00 -30.15
CA ALA A 187 7.45 23.11 -29.51
C ALA A 187 8.05 21.71 -29.30
N ARG A 188 8.79 21.18 -30.28
CA ARG A 188 9.49 19.90 -30.15
C ARG A 188 10.60 19.95 -29.09
N ALA A 189 11.30 21.07 -28.95
CA ALA A 189 12.30 21.25 -27.90
C ALA A 189 11.66 21.29 -26.50
N ARG A 190 10.57 22.04 -26.32
CA ARG A 190 9.81 22.09 -25.06
C ARG A 190 9.22 20.74 -24.69
N ALA A 191 8.69 20.01 -25.66
CA ALA A 191 8.15 18.67 -25.45
C ALA A 191 9.22 17.69 -24.92
N ARG A 192 10.44 17.69 -25.50
CA ARG A 192 11.56 16.88 -25.00
C ARG A 192 11.94 17.25 -23.56
N ALA A 193 12.08 18.54 -23.28
CA ALA A 193 12.38 19.02 -21.92
C ALA A 193 11.30 18.59 -20.91
N LEU A 194 10.02 18.66 -21.29
CA LEU A 194 8.91 18.20 -20.47
C LEU A 194 8.98 16.68 -20.18
N ALA A 195 9.29 15.85 -21.18
CA ALA A 195 9.48 14.41 -20.95
C ALA A 195 10.64 14.13 -19.97
N GLU A 196 11.79 14.79 -20.15
CA GLU A 196 12.93 14.64 -19.25
C GLU A 196 12.55 15.03 -17.81
N LYS A 197 11.88 16.17 -17.64
CA LYS A 197 11.45 16.65 -16.32
C LYS A 197 10.39 15.78 -15.66
N LEU A 198 9.47 15.20 -16.42
CA LEU A 198 8.52 14.21 -15.91
C LEU A 198 9.24 12.95 -15.39
N HIS A 199 10.26 12.48 -16.10
CA HIS A 199 11.07 11.34 -15.65
C HIS A 199 11.93 11.67 -14.43
N GLU A 200 12.52 12.86 -14.36
CA GLU A 200 13.25 13.34 -13.17
C GLU A 200 12.32 13.43 -11.96
N LEU A 201 11.14 14.04 -12.11
CA LEU A 201 10.14 14.14 -11.04
C LEU A 201 9.69 12.75 -10.56
N LYS A 202 9.40 11.82 -11.47
CA LYS A 202 9.07 10.43 -11.12
C LYS A 202 10.15 9.78 -10.25
N ARG A 203 11.41 9.84 -10.70
CA ARG A 203 12.54 9.25 -9.97
C ARG A 203 12.77 9.92 -8.62
N ALA A 204 12.64 11.24 -8.54
CA ALA A 204 12.76 11.98 -7.28
C ALA A 204 11.67 11.56 -6.28
N MET A 205 10.41 11.45 -6.74
CA MET A 205 9.31 10.97 -5.91
C MET A 205 9.53 9.52 -5.44
N GLU A 206 9.89 8.61 -6.33
CA GLU A 206 10.13 7.19 -5.99
C GLU A 206 11.25 7.05 -4.96
N ARG A 207 12.39 7.73 -5.18
CA ARG A 207 13.51 7.73 -4.21
C ARG A 207 13.09 8.29 -2.85
N ALA A 208 12.36 9.40 -2.82
CA ALA A 208 11.93 10.00 -1.56
C ALA A 208 10.99 9.08 -0.77
N VAL A 209 10.08 8.37 -1.46
CA VAL A 209 9.19 7.39 -0.83
C VAL A 209 10.01 6.23 -0.22
N VAL A 210 10.97 5.68 -0.96
CA VAL A 210 11.83 4.58 -0.47
C VAL A 210 12.66 5.04 0.73
N ASN A 211 13.35 6.20 0.61
CA ASN A 211 14.15 6.79 1.69
C ASN A 211 13.32 6.90 2.97
N ARG A 212 12.09 7.40 2.86
CA ARG A 212 11.21 7.60 4.01
C ARG A 212 10.84 6.30 4.71
N VAL A 213 10.51 5.25 3.95
CA VAL A 213 10.18 3.94 4.52
C VAL A 213 11.40 3.33 5.21
N VAL A 214 12.55 3.38 4.54
CA VAL A 214 13.80 2.82 5.07
C VAL A 214 14.21 3.53 6.37
N GLU A 215 14.02 4.84 6.50
CA GLU A 215 14.31 5.59 7.72
C GLU A 215 13.24 5.40 8.83
N ASP A 216 11.95 5.50 8.50
CA ASP A 216 10.88 5.52 9.51
C ASP A 216 10.49 4.12 10.02
N PHE A 217 10.70 3.06 9.22
CA PHE A 217 10.35 1.68 9.59
C PHE A 217 11.56 0.82 9.97
N ILE A 218 12.73 1.42 10.14
CA ILE A 218 13.97 0.72 10.52
C ILE A 218 13.85 -0.03 11.86
N ASP A 219 13.12 0.54 12.82
CA ASP A 219 12.88 -0.03 14.14
C ASP A 219 11.48 0.35 14.64
N VAL A 220 10.52 -0.49 14.26
CA VAL A 220 9.11 -0.32 14.63
C VAL A 220 8.79 -0.75 16.06
N ALA A 221 9.67 -1.53 16.69
CA ALA A 221 9.40 -2.17 17.98
C ALA A 221 9.90 -1.33 19.16
N ALA A 222 11.05 -0.67 19.03
CA ALA A 222 11.68 0.04 20.15
C ALA A 222 10.83 1.18 20.74
N PRO A 223 10.13 2.04 19.97
CA PRO A 223 9.31 3.11 20.54
C PRO A 223 8.22 2.57 21.47
N LEU A 224 7.52 1.51 21.05
CA LEU A 224 6.48 0.87 21.84
C LEU A 224 7.05 0.15 23.07
N ARG A 225 8.19 -0.52 22.91
CA ARG A 225 8.88 -1.18 24.03
C ARG A 225 9.32 -0.18 25.09
N HIS A 226 10.00 0.91 24.72
CA HIS A 226 10.42 1.94 25.67
C HIS A 226 9.24 2.61 26.37
N PHE A 227 8.13 2.84 25.66
CA PHE A 227 6.92 3.36 26.27
C PHE A 227 6.31 2.37 27.28
N THR A 228 6.25 1.09 26.92
CA THR A 228 5.76 0.02 27.80
C THR A 228 6.60 -0.09 29.08
N GLU A 229 7.93 -0.07 28.94
CA GLU A 229 8.86 -0.08 30.08
C GLU A 229 8.64 1.13 31.01
N ALA A 230 8.34 2.31 30.45
CA ALA A 230 8.04 3.49 31.24
C ALA A 230 6.67 3.44 31.94
N VAL A 231 5.67 2.80 31.32
CA VAL A 231 4.34 2.54 31.92
C VAL A 231 4.47 1.59 33.11
N GLU A 232 5.28 0.54 32.97
CA GLU A 232 5.46 -0.55 33.94
C GLU A 232 6.52 -0.23 35.02
N ALA A 233 7.16 0.94 34.96
CA ALA A 233 8.19 1.36 35.91
C ALA A 233 7.65 1.36 37.36
N PRO A 234 8.35 0.70 38.31
CA PRO A 234 7.93 0.62 39.71
C PRO A 234 7.78 1.99 40.39
N GLU A 235 6.88 2.07 41.36
CA GLU A 235 6.75 3.25 42.21
C GLU A 235 8.06 3.50 42.99
N GLY A 236 8.46 4.77 43.09
CA GLY A 236 9.74 5.17 43.71
C GLY A 236 10.93 5.25 42.75
N THR A 237 10.78 4.86 41.48
CA THR A 237 11.84 5.04 40.47
C THR A 237 12.15 6.54 40.30
N PRO A 238 13.43 6.98 40.41
CA PRO A 238 13.80 8.38 40.19
C PRO A 238 13.42 8.85 38.78
N GLY A 239 12.75 10.00 38.68
CA GLY A 239 12.37 10.57 37.38
C GLY A 239 11.26 9.80 36.63
N ARG A 240 10.53 8.90 37.31
CA ARG A 240 9.48 8.04 36.71
C ARG A 240 8.49 8.81 35.82
N GLU A 241 7.94 9.92 36.30
CA GLU A 241 6.98 10.73 35.53
C GLU A 241 7.66 11.38 34.30
N ALA A 242 8.87 11.92 34.48
CA ALA A 242 9.61 12.56 33.38
C ALA A 242 9.93 11.54 32.27
N ALA A 243 10.38 10.33 32.65
CA ALA A 243 10.64 9.25 31.72
C ALA A 243 9.36 8.80 30.99
N PHE A 244 8.23 8.68 31.69
CA PHE A 244 6.94 8.38 31.06
C PHE A 244 6.56 9.44 30.01
N GLN A 245 6.64 10.73 30.36
CA GLN A 245 6.30 11.81 29.42
C GLN A 245 7.22 11.82 28.20
N GLU A 246 8.53 11.61 28.41
CA GLU A 246 9.51 11.54 27.33
C GLU A 246 9.21 10.37 26.38
N LYS A 247 8.98 9.16 26.91
CA LYS A 247 8.70 7.98 26.07
C LYS A 247 7.32 8.05 25.42
N ALA A 248 6.32 8.65 26.06
CA ALA A 248 5.02 8.92 25.45
C ALA A 248 5.14 9.89 24.26
N ALA A 249 5.88 10.99 24.43
CA ALA A 249 6.16 11.95 23.36
C ALA A 249 6.94 11.30 22.20
N ALA A 250 7.93 10.48 22.53
CA ALA A 250 8.70 9.73 21.53
C ALA A 250 7.83 8.75 20.73
N LEU A 251 6.95 7.99 21.40
CA LEU A 251 5.99 7.09 20.76
C LEU A 251 5.01 7.87 19.87
N GLN A 252 4.48 8.99 20.34
CA GLN A 252 3.58 9.84 19.54
C GLN A 252 4.26 10.37 18.29
N ALA A 253 5.49 10.88 18.42
CA ALA A 253 6.26 11.37 17.29
C ALA A 253 6.58 10.24 16.29
N PHE A 254 6.89 9.04 16.77
CA PHE A 254 7.07 7.86 15.91
C PHE A 254 5.76 7.49 15.18
N SER A 255 4.63 7.41 15.88
CA SER A 255 3.32 7.12 15.27
C SER A 255 2.98 8.08 14.13
N GLN A 256 3.23 9.38 14.33
CA GLN A 256 3.00 10.41 13.32
C GLN A 256 3.88 10.20 12.09
N ARG A 257 5.17 9.89 12.28
CA ARG A 257 6.08 9.60 11.18
C ARG A 257 5.68 8.32 10.43
N ALA A 258 5.39 7.23 11.14
CA ALA A 258 4.99 5.97 10.54
C ALA A 258 3.68 6.10 9.73
N ALA A 259 2.68 6.81 10.26
CA ALA A 259 1.45 7.10 9.53
C ALA A 259 1.68 7.98 8.29
N ALA A 260 2.50 9.03 8.43
CA ALA A 260 2.86 9.91 7.32
C ALA A 260 3.65 9.16 6.22
N ALA A 261 4.57 8.27 6.59
CA ALA A 261 5.30 7.42 5.67
C ALA A 261 4.34 6.49 4.92
N ALA A 262 3.44 5.79 5.61
CA ALA A 262 2.43 4.94 4.97
C ALA A 262 1.51 5.73 4.02
N ALA A 263 1.10 6.95 4.39
CA ALA A 263 0.33 7.83 3.52
C ALA A 263 1.13 8.32 2.29
N MET A 264 2.43 8.59 2.46
CA MET A 264 3.33 8.95 1.37
C MET A 264 3.52 7.80 0.40
N VAL A 265 3.71 6.58 0.91
CA VAL A 265 3.77 5.36 0.08
C VAL A 265 2.45 5.14 -0.63
N ALA A 266 1.31 5.36 0.03
CA ALA A 266 0.00 5.29 -0.63
C ALA A 266 -0.12 6.30 -1.79
N ALA A 267 0.42 7.51 -1.61
CA ALA A 267 0.48 8.49 -2.68
C ALA A 267 1.39 7.99 -3.83
N GLY A 268 2.52 7.36 -3.53
CA GLY A 268 3.44 6.76 -4.50
C GLY A 268 2.96 5.47 -5.19
N ALA A 269 2.08 4.70 -4.54
CA ALA A 269 1.64 3.36 -4.93
C ALA A 269 0.82 3.30 -6.24
N GLY A 270 0.55 4.46 -6.87
CA GLY A 270 0.27 4.65 -8.29
C GLY A 270 -0.63 3.62 -8.98
N SER A 271 -0.07 2.46 -9.32
CA SER A 271 -0.75 1.37 -10.03
C SER A 271 -1.69 0.52 -9.16
N ASN A 272 -1.49 0.45 -7.84
CA ASN A 272 -2.25 -0.45 -6.96
C ASN A 272 -3.16 0.33 -6.00
N LYS A 273 -4.36 0.67 -6.49
CA LYS A 273 -5.38 1.40 -5.70
C LYS A 273 -5.76 0.67 -4.41
N ARG A 274 -5.89 -0.66 -4.45
CA ARG A 274 -6.24 -1.46 -3.27
C ARG A 274 -5.18 -1.33 -2.19
N LEU A 275 -3.91 -1.42 -2.57
CA LEU A 275 -2.78 -1.23 -1.66
C LEU A 275 -2.74 0.20 -1.10
N ALA A 276 -2.96 1.21 -1.94
CA ALA A 276 -3.05 2.61 -1.51
C ALA A 276 -4.18 2.83 -0.49
N ASP A 277 -5.36 2.27 -0.72
CA ASP A 277 -6.51 2.38 0.19
C ASP A 277 -6.22 1.65 1.53
N GLN A 278 -5.55 0.49 1.48
CA GLN A 278 -5.10 -0.24 2.68
C GLN A 278 -4.06 0.53 3.48
N LEU A 279 -3.08 1.15 2.81
CA LEU A 279 -2.06 2.00 3.41
C LEU A 279 -2.67 3.24 4.09
N LEU A 280 -3.61 3.91 3.44
CA LEU A 280 -4.32 5.04 4.04
C LEU A 280 -5.17 4.61 5.24
N HIS A 281 -5.82 3.44 5.16
CA HIS A 281 -6.59 2.90 6.26
C HIS A 281 -5.72 2.60 7.48
N VAL A 282 -4.60 1.90 7.29
CA VAL A 282 -3.70 1.55 8.40
C VAL A 282 -2.99 2.78 8.97
N ALA A 283 -2.64 3.77 8.14
CA ALA A 283 -2.10 5.05 8.60
C ALA A 283 -3.10 5.73 9.56
N SER A 284 -4.38 5.83 9.17
CA SER A 284 -5.42 6.38 10.03
C SER A 284 -5.63 5.56 11.31
N GLN A 285 -5.47 4.24 11.24
CA GLN A 285 -5.56 3.36 12.40
C GLN A 285 -4.43 3.65 13.41
N VAL A 286 -3.19 3.79 12.95
CA VAL A 286 -2.03 4.15 13.79
C VAL A 286 -2.24 5.52 14.46
N GLU A 287 -2.69 6.52 13.69
CA GLU A 287 -2.98 7.87 14.22
C GLU A 287 -4.05 7.86 15.33
N LYS A 288 -5.09 7.04 15.17
CA LYS A 288 -6.18 6.95 16.15
C LYS A 288 -5.79 6.13 17.38
N LEU A 289 -5.03 5.05 17.21
CA LEU A 289 -4.61 4.18 18.31
C LEU A 289 -3.55 4.84 19.19
N SER A 290 -2.63 5.62 18.62
CA SER A 290 -1.54 6.25 19.37
C SER A 290 -1.99 7.05 20.61
N PRO A 291 -2.92 8.02 20.52
CA PRO A 291 -3.36 8.78 21.70
C PRO A 291 -4.18 7.92 22.69
N GLN A 292 -4.91 6.92 22.20
CA GLN A 292 -5.67 5.99 23.05
C GLN A 292 -4.73 5.10 23.87
N LEU A 293 -3.69 4.55 23.23
CA LEU A 293 -2.65 3.76 23.89
C LEU A 293 -1.89 4.60 24.92
N ILE A 294 -1.51 5.84 24.60
CA ILE A 294 -0.85 6.74 25.55
C ILE A 294 -1.73 7.01 26.77
N SER A 295 -3.03 7.24 26.54
CA SER A 295 -4.00 7.46 27.61
C SER A 295 -4.19 6.22 28.50
N ALA A 296 -4.30 5.03 27.89
CA ALA A 296 -4.38 3.77 28.62
C ALA A 296 -3.10 3.48 29.41
N GLY A 297 -1.93 3.78 28.83
CA GLY A 297 -0.64 3.70 29.51
C GLY A 297 -0.58 4.63 30.72
N LYS A 298 -1.11 5.86 30.61
CA LYS A 298 -1.22 6.78 31.75
C LYS A 298 -2.11 6.24 32.86
N ILE A 299 -3.23 5.60 32.52
CA ILE A 299 -4.12 4.96 33.51
C ILE A 299 -3.37 3.81 34.22
N ARG A 300 -2.71 2.92 33.45
CA ARG A 300 -1.91 1.82 34.03
C ARG A 300 -0.74 2.30 34.88
N PHE A 301 -0.14 3.42 34.50
CA PHE A 301 0.94 4.08 35.24
C PHE A 301 0.46 4.63 36.60
N LEU A 302 -0.73 5.23 36.65
CA LEU A 302 -1.32 5.81 37.87
C LEU A 302 -1.96 4.77 38.80
N TYR A 303 -2.40 3.64 38.26
CA TYR A 303 -3.07 2.57 39.02
C TYR A 303 -2.40 1.21 38.77
N PRO A 304 -1.18 0.97 39.29
CA PRO A 304 -0.39 -0.20 38.90
C PRO A 304 -0.99 -1.55 39.30
N GLU A 305 -1.74 -1.59 40.40
CA GLU A 305 -2.37 -2.81 40.93
C GLU A 305 -3.69 -3.16 40.22
N SER A 306 -4.19 -2.30 39.33
CA SER A 306 -5.46 -2.51 38.65
C SER A 306 -5.31 -3.47 37.47
N LYS A 307 -5.77 -4.71 37.65
CA LYS A 307 -5.83 -5.72 36.59
C LYS A 307 -6.62 -5.25 35.37
N VAL A 308 -7.69 -4.49 35.58
CA VAL A 308 -8.51 -3.94 34.49
C VAL A 308 -7.72 -2.91 33.66
N ALA A 309 -6.93 -2.05 34.32
CA ALA A 309 -6.08 -1.09 33.62
C ALA A 309 -4.96 -1.81 32.83
N GLU A 310 -4.41 -2.88 33.40
CA GLU A 310 -3.39 -3.71 32.75
C GLU A 310 -3.93 -4.41 31.51
N GLU A 311 -5.08 -5.08 31.60
CA GLU A 311 -5.72 -5.73 30.46
C GLU A 311 -6.09 -4.72 29.37
N HIS A 312 -6.66 -3.57 29.75
CA HIS A 312 -7.00 -2.51 28.80
C HIS A 312 -5.76 -1.97 28.05
N PHE A 313 -4.68 -1.69 28.77
CA PHE A 313 -3.42 -1.26 28.19
C PHE A 313 -2.82 -2.33 27.27
N ASN A 314 -2.75 -3.59 27.71
CA ASN A 314 -2.20 -4.69 26.92
C ASN A 314 -2.98 -4.94 25.62
N ASN A 315 -4.31 -4.83 25.66
CA ASN A 315 -5.16 -4.94 24.48
C ASN A 315 -4.86 -3.84 23.45
N LEU A 316 -4.76 -2.57 23.89
CA LEU A 316 -4.41 -1.46 23.01
C LEU A 316 -2.97 -1.55 22.50
N ARG A 317 -2.05 -2.02 23.34
CA ARG A 317 -0.64 -2.25 22.99
C ARG A 317 -0.54 -3.24 21.83
N SER A 318 -1.25 -4.38 21.91
CA SER A 318 -1.28 -5.37 20.82
C SER A 318 -1.88 -4.79 19.55
N GLN A 319 -3.04 -4.12 19.64
CA GLN A 319 -3.70 -3.52 18.48
C GLN A 319 -2.82 -2.49 17.76
N TYR A 320 -2.12 -1.66 18.52
CA TYR A 320 -1.19 -0.68 17.99
C TYR A 320 0.03 -1.35 17.34
N ALA A 321 0.64 -2.33 18.02
CA ALA A 321 1.77 -3.09 17.47
C ALA A 321 1.41 -3.74 16.12
N ASP A 322 0.25 -4.41 16.07
CA ASP A 322 -0.23 -5.04 14.85
C ASP A 322 -0.52 -4.01 13.74
N ALA A 323 -1.05 -2.83 14.08
CA ALA A 323 -1.28 -1.76 13.11
C ALA A 323 0.02 -1.22 12.52
N VAL A 324 1.04 -0.99 13.34
CA VAL A 324 2.36 -0.51 12.88
C VAL A 324 3.05 -1.58 12.02
N LEU A 325 3.00 -2.86 12.43
CA LEU A 325 3.55 -3.96 11.63
C LEU A 325 2.83 -4.11 10.29
N ARG A 326 1.49 -4.03 10.27
CA ARG A 326 0.72 -4.01 9.03
C ARG A 326 1.10 -2.82 8.14
N ALA A 327 1.33 -1.64 8.72
CA ALA A 327 1.76 -0.46 7.97
C ALA A 327 3.11 -0.70 7.28
N ARG A 328 4.09 -1.26 8.02
CA ARG A 328 5.38 -1.65 7.46
C ARG A 328 5.21 -2.66 6.32
N ASP A 329 4.52 -3.77 6.57
CA ASP A 329 4.39 -4.86 5.60
C ASP A 329 3.70 -4.41 4.30
N LEU A 330 2.73 -3.48 4.39
CA LEU A 330 2.09 -2.87 3.22
C LEU A 330 3.03 -1.87 2.51
N CYS A 331 3.90 -1.17 3.24
CA CYS A 331 4.92 -0.32 2.63
C CYS A 331 5.92 -1.17 1.86
N ASP A 332 6.42 -2.25 2.45
CA ASP A 332 7.37 -3.16 1.79
C ASP A 332 6.80 -3.76 0.51
N GLN A 333 5.50 -4.12 0.50
CA GLN A 333 4.80 -4.59 -0.70
C GLN A 333 4.69 -3.55 -1.82
N ALA A 334 4.73 -2.25 -1.47
CA ALA A 334 4.61 -1.16 -2.44
C ALA A 334 5.96 -0.77 -3.06
N LEU A 335 7.07 -1.18 -2.45
CA LEU A 335 8.42 -0.80 -2.85
C LEU A 335 9.07 -1.86 -3.73
N ASP A 336 9.94 -1.40 -4.63
CA ASP A 336 10.82 -2.29 -5.38
C ASP A 336 11.96 -2.79 -4.47
N PRO A 337 12.18 -4.12 -4.34
CA PRO A 337 13.21 -4.66 -3.46
C PRO A 337 14.64 -4.21 -3.80
N LEU A 338 14.95 -4.01 -5.09
CA LEU A 338 16.28 -3.61 -5.52
C LEU A 338 16.55 -2.14 -5.15
N GLU A 339 15.56 -1.27 -5.35
CA GLU A 339 15.63 0.13 -4.91
C GLU A 339 15.70 0.27 -3.39
N PHE A 340 14.99 -0.60 -2.65
CA PHE A 340 15.09 -0.65 -1.19
C PHE A 340 16.52 -0.96 -0.73
N VAL A 341 17.13 -2.04 -1.26
CA VAL A 341 18.50 -2.44 -0.90
C VAL A 341 19.53 -1.37 -1.30
N ARG A 342 19.39 -0.79 -2.50
CA ARG A 342 20.26 0.31 -2.96
C ARG A 342 20.20 1.50 -2.00
N THR A 343 18.99 1.90 -1.64
CA THR A 343 18.74 3.03 -0.73
C THR A 343 19.29 2.76 0.67
N ALA A 344 19.04 1.57 1.22
CA ALA A 344 19.61 1.16 2.49
C ALA A 344 21.15 1.20 2.46
N GLY A 345 21.78 0.75 1.37
CA GLY A 345 23.24 0.84 1.18
C GLY A 345 23.77 2.28 1.17
N GLU A 346 23.09 3.21 0.50
CA GLU A 346 23.45 4.64 0.50
C GLU A 346 23.33 5.26 1.89
N LEU A 347 22.28 4.91 2.64
CA LEU A 347 22.10 5.35 4.03
C LEU A 347 23.17 4.76 4.96
N MET A 348 23.54 3.49 4.79
CA MET A 348 24.65 2.88 5.53
C MET A 348 25.98 3.59 5.28
N GLN A 349 26.26 3.98 4.03
CA GLN A 349 27.46 4.78 3.70
C GLN A 349 27.41 6.16 4.38
N LYS A 350 26.26 6.84 4.34
CA LYS A 350 26.06 8.11 5.04
C LYS A 350 26.30 7.98 6.55
N HIS A 351 25.75 6.95 7.20
CA HIS A 351 25.97 6.72 8.62
C HIS A 351 27.42 6.34 8.94
N THR A 352 28.13 5.67 8.02
CA THR A 352 29.57 5.41 8.16
C THR A 352 30.35 6.73 8.21
N TYR A 353 30.06 7.66 7.31
CA TYR A 353 30.67 9.00 7.33
C TYR A 353 30.34 9.77 8.62
N LEU A 354 29.09 9.71 9.09
CA LEU A 354 28.68 10.35 10.34
C LEU A 354 29.33 9.70 11.58
N CYS A 355 29.59 8.40 11.56
CA CYS A 355 30.41 7.73 12.57
C CYS A 355 31.83 8.27 12.57
N GLU A 356 32.49 8.38 11.40
CA GLU A 356 33.84 8.92 11.31
C GLU A 356 33.92 10.36 11.80
N ASP A 357 32.92 11.18 11.46
CA ASP A 357 32.82 12.56 11.95
C ASP A 357 32.62 12.63 13.47
N ALA A 358 31.78 11.76 14.03
CA ALA A 358 31.60 11.64 15.48
C ALA A 358 32.90 11.23 16.19
N ILE A 359 33.68 10.32 15.59
CA ILE A 359 35.00 9.90 16.11
C ILE A 359 35.99 11.08 16.07
N ARG A 360 36.03 11.85 14.97
CA ARG A 360 36.89 13.04 14.87
C ARG A 360 36.53 14.11 15.90
N ASN A 361 35.26 14.19 16.30
CA ASN A 361 34.73 15.18 17.23
C ASN A 361 34.59 14.65 18.69
N ASP A 362 35.08 13.44 18.99
CA ASP A 362 34.99 12.79 20.31
C ASP A 362 33.55 12.67 20.87
N ASP A 363 32.56 12.52 19.98
CA ASP A 363 31.14 12.39 20.32
C ASP A 363 30.72 10.92 20.36
N SER A 364 30.96 10.28 21.51
CA SER A 364 30.70 8.85 21.72
C SER A 364 29.22 8.47 21.55
N GLN A 365 28.29 9.36 21.92
CA GLN A 365 26.86 9.11 21.78
C GLN A 365 26.45 9.06 20.31
N LYS A 366 26.88 10.06 19.51
CA LYS A 366 26.61 10.06 18.07
C LYS A 366 27.22 8.86 17.36
N MET A 367 28.42 8.42 17.76
CA MET A 367 29.03 7.22 17.19
C MET A 367 28.17 5.97 17.43
N VAL A 368 27.66 5.78 18.66
CA VAL A 368 26.78 4.65 19.02
C VAL A 368 25.46 4.72 18.25
N ASP A 369 24.87 5.90 18.13
CA ASP A 369 23.60 6.10 17.43
C ASP A 369 23.71 5.73 15.94
N ASN A 370 24.77 6.21 15.26
CA ASN A 370 25.03 5.91 13.86
C ASN A 370 25.40 4.44 13.63
N THR A 371 26.18 3.83 14.52
CA THR A 371 26.51 2.40 14.44
C THR A 371 25.27 1.53 14.62
N SER A 372 24.38 1.92 15.54
CA SER A 372 23.10 1.24 15.76
C SER A 372 22.18 1.37 14.55
N ALA A 373 22.17 2.53 13.87
CA ALA A 373 21.44 2.70 12.62
C ALA A 373 21.95 1.73 11.53
N ILE A 374 23.28 1.64 11.33
CA ILE A 374 23.89 0.69 10.39
C ILE A 374 23.49 -0.75 10.70
N ALA A 375 23.59 -1.17 11.97
CA ALA A 375 23.24 -2.52 12.38
C ALA A 375 21.77 -2.84 12.07
N ARG A 376 20.86 -1.88 12.27
CA ARG A 376 19.45 -2.06 11.94
C ARG A 376 19.23 -2.17 10.43
N TYR A 377 19.90 -1.37 9.59
CA TYR A 377 19.80 -1.53 8.13
C TYR A 377 20.17 -2.95 7.69
N CYS A 378 21.25 -3.54 8.24
CA CYS A 378 21.65 -4.92 7.96
C CYS A 378 20.63 -5.99 8.38
N THR A 379 19.73 -5.69 9.32
CA THR A 379 18.69 -6.63 9.76
C THR A 379 17.43 -6.57 8.93
N VAL A 380 17.23 -5.48 8.17
CA VAL A 380 16.03 -5.22 7.37
C VAL A 380 16.29 -5.45 5.88
N THR A 381 17.54 -5.31 5.41
CA THR A 381 18.03 -5.78 4.10
C THR A 381 18.32 -7.27 4.11
#